data_AF-J4G770-F1
#
_entry.id   AF-J4G770-F1
#
_cell.length_a   1.000
_cell.length_b   1.000
_cell.length_c   1.000
_cell.angle_alpha   90.00
_cell.angle_beta   90.00
_cell.angle_gamma   90.00
#
_symmetry.space_group_name_H-M   'P 1'
#
loop_
_entity.id
_entity.type
_entity.pdbx_description
1 polymer ?
#
loop_
_entity_poly.entity_id
_entity_poly.type
_entity_poly.pdbx_seq_one_letter_code
_entity_poly.pdbx_strand_id
1 'polypeptide(L)'
;MRHYLRFIDLEAKFDEQGFVHKPGAAFKLVQSQPENYADFYHLGPSRTTWNVLREDMDKLMLDHAVEQGVKVFEETRVESLIFEGGTDSGRPISAFWKNKQGGSGSIKFEWLVDASGRQGLMSTKYLKNRLIREGLKNVAVYGYWKGVTRYKESRRGEVAPCTDRSGWAWVIPLPQGITSIGIVMHQETSNKKKAQCKGGLVDHYMEQLKLCPGVQTFIGEKGEFIEGSTRSTSDYSYHATAYSGDHFRIIGDAAAFIDPLFSSGVHIALTGALSAACTILGVRKGQVTEVEAQAWHDAKIGICQTRFLMVVLSAYRQMHHEGVRAVVTDIDDKTFEQAFEFFRPVYIGETDTEAKLSERTMETLIEFTRSLFIPTTHEQEQYVFETVSPELLSVSGPLIGSEELEKVLDTDHGDAKAVLKKLNALKIERADTSPDSFTWDAVNGYVVQLERGKLGLVKA
;
A
#
# COMPACT_ATOMS: atom_id res chain seq x y z
N MET A 1 -7.11 6.97 -2.34
CA MET A 1 -6.56 8.07 -3.16
C MET A 1 -7.53 9.25 -3.25
N ARG A 2 -8.73 9.05 -3.79
CA ARG A 2 -9.78 10.07 -4.00
C ARG A 2 -9.96 11.06 -2.83
N HIS A 3 -10.13 10.57 -1.61
CA HIS A 3 -10.27 11.41 -0.42
C HIS A 3 -9.08 12.34 -0.12
N TYR A 4 -7.83 11.89 -0.37
CA TYR A 4 -6.65 12.75 -0.22
C TYR A 4 -6.66 13.86 -1.28
N LEU A 5 -7.00 13.50 -2.53
CA LEU A 5 -7.09 14.47 -3.63
C LEU A 5 -8.19 15.52 -3.38
N ARG A 6 -9.32 15.11 -2.79
CA ARG A 6 -10.39 16.03 -2.39
C ARG A 6 -9.90 17.06 -1.39
N PHE A 7 -9.16 16.61 -0.36
CA PHE A 7 -8.64 17.49 0.68
C PHE A 7 -7.70 18.58 0.14
N ILE A 8 -7.01 18.30 -0.97
CA ILE A 8 -6.10 19.26 -1.63
C ILE A 8 -6.71 19.88 -2.90
N ASP A 9 -8.03 19.80 -3.10
CA ASP A 9 -8.74 20.41 -4.23
C ASP A 9 -8.29 19.89 -5.62
N LEU A 10 -7.88 18.61 -5.70
CA LEU A 10 -7.33 17.99 -6.93
C LEU A 10 -8.22 16.88 -7.52
N GLU A 11 -9.25 16.43 -6.82
CA GLU A 11 -10.11 15.32 -7.27
C GLU A 11 -10.75 15.58 -8.64
N ALA A 12 -11.30 16.78 -8.87
CA ALA A 12 -11.99 17.11 -10.12
C ALA A 12 -11.08 17.00 -11.36
N LYS A 13 -9.82 17.48 -11.27
CA LYS A 13 -8.87 17.35 -12.37
C LYS A 13 -8.52 15.89 -12.67
N PHE A 14 -8.49 15.03 -11.66
CA PHE A 14 -8.30 13.59 -11.85
C PHE A 14 -9.49 12.94 -12.56
N ASP A 15 -10.71 13.34 -12.22
CA ASP A 15 -11.92 12.88 -12.92
C ASP A 15 -11.93 13.31 -14.39
N GLU A 16 -11.39 14.49 -14.72
CA GLU A 16 -11.32 15.04 -16.08
C GLU A 16 -10.15 14.48 -16.92
N GLN A 17 -9.08 13.97 -16.29
CA GLN A 17 -7.86 13.52 -16.98
C GLN A 17 -8.05 12.27 -17.87
N GLY A 18 -9.19 11.58 -17.75
CA GLY A 18 -9.47 10.38 -18.56
C GLY A 18 -8.73 9.13 -18.09
N PHE A 19 -8.32 9.08 -16.81
CA PHE A 19 -7.80 7.86 -16.21
C PHE A 19 -8.84 6.75 -16.19
N VAL A 20 -8.38 5.49 -16.19
CA VAL A 20 -9.30 4.34 -16.20
C VAL A 20 -9.91 4.20 -14.82
N HIS A 21 -11.24 4.31 -14.73
CA HIS A 21 -11.95 4.07 -13.48
C HIS A 21 -11.70 2.66 -12.94
N LYS A 22 -11.41 2.58 -11.63
CA LYS A 22 -11.17 1.34 -10.89
C LYS A 22 -12.27 1.17 -9.83
N PRO A 23 -13.32 0.38 -10.12
CA PRO A 23 -14.43 0.14 -9.21
C PRO A 23 -14.10 -0.87 -8.09
N GLY A 24 -13.03 -1.63 -8.25
CA GLY A 24 -12.65 -2.70 -7.34
C GLY A 24 -11.37 -3.38 -7.79
N ALA A 25 -11.06 -4.51 -7.19
CA ALA A 25 -9.95 -5.37 -7.59
C ALA A 25 -10.34 -6.84 -7.42
N ALA A 26 -9.99 -7.65 -8.40
CA ALA A 26 -10.22 -9.09 -8.39
C ALA A 26 -8.92 -9.83 -8.04
N PHE A 27 -8.97 -10.76 -7.09
CA PHE A 27 -7.84 -11.53 -6.61
C PHE A 27 -8.14 -13.01 -6.76
N LYS A 28 -7.46 -13.66 -7.70
CA LYS A 28 -7.33 -15.11 -7.68
C LYS A 28 -6.03 -15.40 -6.94
N LEU A 29 -6.10 -16.12 -5.83
CA LEU A 29 -4.90 -16.49 -5.04
C LEU A 29 -4.60 -17.99 -5.12
N VAL A 30 -5.60 -18.83 -5.39
CA VAL A 30 -5.44 -20.27 -5.57
C VAL A 30 -6.03 -20.67 -6.91
N GLN A 31 -5.27 -21.43 -7.72
CA GLN A 31 -5.67 -21.79 -9.09
C GLN A 31 -7.02 -22.52 -9.16
N SER A 32 -7.28 -23.42 -8.21
CA SER A 32 -8.48 -24.25 -8.15
C SER A 32 -9.70 -23.57 -7.51
N GLN A 33 -9.51 -22.40 -6.90
CA GLN A 33 -10.60 -21.66 -6.25
C GLN A 33 -11.15 -20.57 -7.17
N PRO A 34 -12.41 -20.16 -7.00
CA PRO A 34 -12.90 -18.94 -7.62
C PRO A 34 -12.09 -17.73 -7.15
N GLU A 35 -12.11 -16.67 -7.94
CA GLU A 35 -11.52 -15.40 -7.55
C GLU A 35 -12.37 -14.69 -6.51
N ASN A 36 -11.72 -13.86 -5.69
CA ASN A 36 -12.39 -12.95 -4.78
C ASN A 36 -12.46 -11.56 -5.41
N TYR A 37 -13.61 -10.90 -5.31
CA TYR A 37 -13.76 -9.53 -5.76
C TYR A 37 -13.89 -8.59 -4.56
N ALA A 38 -13.01 -7.60 -4.49
CA ALA A 38 -13.12 -6.47 -3.59
C ALA A 38 -13.83 -5.34 -4.34
N ASP A 39 -15.15 -5.23 -4.16
CA ASP A 39 -15.93 -4.14 -4.72
C ASP A 39 -15.83 -2.89 -3.84
N PHE A 40 -15.26 -1.81 -4.37
CA PHE A 40 -15.09 -0.57 -3.61
C PHE A 40 -16.40 0.20 -3.46
N TYR A 41 -17.43 -0.10 -4.27
CA TYR A 41 -18.75 0.54 -4.12
C TYR A 41 -19.45 0.16 -2.82
N HIS A 42 -19.16 -1.01 -2.24
CA HIS A 42 -19.69 -1.38 -0.90
C HIS A 42 -19.23 -0.41 0.20
N LEU A 43 -18.13 0.31 -0.01
CA LEU A 43 -17.64 1.33 0.92
C LEU A 43 -18.25 2.73 0.64
N GLY A 44 -19.01 2.86 -0.46
CA GLY A 44 -19.63 4.09 -0.96
C GLY A 44 -19.07 4.54 -2.31
N PRO A 45 -19.83 5.31 -3.12
CA PRO A 45 -19.42 5.72 -4.47
C PRO A 45 -18.14 6.58 -4.49
N SER A 46 -17.87 7.29 -3.38
CA SER A 46 -16.68 8.11 -3.18
C SER A 46 -15.40 7.32 -2.87
N ARG A 47 -15.47 5.99 -2.80
CA ARG A 47 -14.34 5.10 -2.44
C ARG A 47 -13.70 4.39 -3.63
N THR A 48 -14.26 4.56 -4.83
CA THR A 48 -13.62 4.10 -6.07
C THR A 48 -12.38 4.95 -6.41
N THR A 49 -11.52 4.42 -7.27
CA THR A 49 -10.24 5.07 -7.63
C THR A 49 -9.97 4.91 -9.14
N TRP A 50 -8.72 5.08 -9.56
CA TRP A 50 -8.31 4.97 -10.95
C TRP A 50 -7.07 4.08 -11.11
N ASN A 51 -6.96 3.46 -12.28
CA ASN A 51 -5.71 3.01 -12.86
C ASN A 51 -5.16 4.13 -13.75
N VAL A 52 -3.89 4.48 -13.56
CA VAL A 52 -3.29 5.71 -14.07
C VAL A 52 -2.00 5.43 -14.83
N LEU A 53 -1.70 6.26 -15.83
CA LEU A 53 -0.32 6.41 -16.31
C LEU A 53 0.42 7.28 -15.29
N ARG A 54 1.56 6.78 -14.79
CA ARG A 54 2.29 7.44 -13.71
C ARG A 54 2.90 8.76 -14.16
N GLU A 55 3.38 8.85 -15.40
CA GLU A 55 3.87 10.12 -15.94
C GLU A 55 2.79 11.23 -15.89
N ASP A 56 1.56 10.89 -16.29
CA ASP A 56 0.45 11.85 -16.33
C ASP A 56 -0.03 12.21 -14.93
N MET A 57 -0.19 11.21 -14.06
CA MET A 57 -0.60 11.42 -12.66
C MET A 57 0.41 12.29 -11.91
N ASP A 58 1.69 11.91 -11.95
CA ASP A 58 2.74 12.58 -11.19
C ASP A 58 2.92 14.02 -11.69
N LYS A 59 2.86 14.25 -13.00
CA LYS A 59 2.90 15.60 -13.59
C LYS A 59 1.70 16.44 -13.17
N LEU A 60 0.48 15.91 -13.24
CA LEU A 60 -0.73 16.60 -12.82
C LEU A 60 -0.67 17.02 -11.34
N MET A 61 -0.18 16.12 -10.48
CA MET A 61 0.00 16.43 -9.05
C MET A 61 1.07 17.48 -8.80
N LEU A 62 2.19 17.43 -9.54
CA LEU A 62 3.28 18.39 -9.41
C LEU A 62 2.86 19.79 -9.91
N ASP A 63 2.16 19.86 -11.03
CA ASP A 63 1.61 21.10 -11.59
C ASP A 63 0.59 21.72 -10.63
N HIS A 64 -0.28 20.89 -10.04
CA HIS A 64 -1.21 21.36 -9.03
C HIS A 64 -0.47 21.94 -7.80
N ALA A 65 0.64 21.33 -7.38
CA ALA A 65 1.45 21.90 -6.29
C ALA A 65 2.00 23.29 -6.66
N VAL A 66 2.43 23.50 -7.91
CA VAL A 66 2.85 24.82 -8.42
C VAL A 66 1.70 25.82 -8.36
N GLU A 67 0.50 25.42 -8.78
CA GLU A 67 -0.70 26.27 -8.70
C GLU A 67 -1.06 26.64 -7.24
N GLN A 68 -0.79 25.76 -6.28
CA GLN A 68 -0.92 26.06 -4.85
C GLN A 68 0.22 26.93 -4.29
N GLY A 69 1.15 27.38 -5.13
CA GLY A 69 2.25 28.29 -4.77
C GLY A 69 3.55 27.60 -4.37
N VAL A 70 3.68 26.29 -4.54
CA VAL A 70 4.94 25.56 -4.29
C VAL A 70 5.95 25.90 -5.38
N LYS A 71 7.17 26.26 -4.98
CA LYS A 71 8.29 26.41 -5.91
C LYS A 71 8.81 25.03 -6.29
N VAL A 72 8.68 24.67 -7.56
CA VAL A 72 9.16 23.40 -8.11
C VAL A 72 10.39 23.65 -8.99
N PHE A 73 11.41 22.81 -8.82
CA PHE A 73 12.63 22.84 -9.60
C PHE A 73 12.83 21.47 -10.25
N GLU A 74 12.33 21.31 -11.48
CA GLU A 74 12.56 20.11 -12.26
C GLU A 74 14.01 20.04 -12.77
N GLU A 75 14.43 18.86 -13.21
CA GLU A 75 15.78 18.59 -13.71
C GLU A 75 16.91 19.03 -12.76
N THR A 76 16.59 19.16 -11.47
CA THR A 76 17.45 19.66 -10.41
C THR A 76 17.55 18.60 -9.33
N ARG A 77 18.70 17.93 -9.26
CA ARG A 77 18.96 16.83 -8.33
C ARG A 77 19.60 17.35 -7.05
N VAL A 78 19.08 16.92 -5.91
CA VAL A 78 19.77 17.05 -4.62
C VAL A 78 20.89 16.02 -4.57
N GLU A 79 22.13 16.48 -4.38
CA GLU A 79 23.32 15.64 -4.32
C GLU A 79 23.69 15.28 -2.88
N SER A 80 23.62 16.26 -1.99
CA SER A 80 23.91 16.08 -0.57
C SER A 80 23.20 17.10 0.30
N LEU A 81 23.04 16.73 1.57
CA LEU A 81 22.54 17.56 2.64
C LEU A 81 23.70 18.03 3.52
N ILE A 82 23.54 19.20 4.13
CA ILE A 82 24.41 19.72 5.17
C ILE A 82 23.59 19.74 6.47
N PHE A 83 24.20 19.20 7.52
CA PHE A 83 23.59 19.10 8.84
C PHE A 83 24.23 20.09 9.81
N GLU A 84 23.43 20.58 10.74
CA GLU A 84 23.90 21.37 11.87
C GLU A 84 24.94 20.57 12.68
N GLY A 85 26.04 21.22 13.05
CA GLY A 85 27.15 20.56 13.76
C GLY A 85 27.95 19.55 12.92
N GLY A 86 27.59 19.31 11.65
CA GLY A 86 28.33 18.42 10.75
C GLY A 86 28.12 16.91 10.98
N THR A 87 27.11 16.52 11.76
CA THR A 87 26.76 15.11 11.99
C THR A 87 25.65 14.66 11.03
N ASP A 88 25.82 13.53 10.36
CA ASP A 88 24.83 12.98 9.40
C ASP A 88 23.51 12.53 10.04
N SER A 89 23.37 12.67 11.37
CA SER A 89 22.16 12.38 12.15
C SER A 89 21.55 13.61 12.81
N GLY A 90 22.14 14.80 12.63
CA GLY A 90 21.66 16.05 13.19
C GLY A 90 20.50 16.66 12.38
N ARG A 91 20.21 17.94 12.64
CA ARG A 91 19.24 18.73 11.88
C ARG A 91 19.75 19.06 10.47
N PRO A 92 19.07 18.69 9.37
CA PRO A 92 19.46 19.15 8.04
C PRO A 92 19.07 20.63 7.87
N ILE A 93 20.02 21.44 7.40
CA ILE A 93 19.85 22.90 7.29
C ILE A 93 20.02 23.43 5.86
N SER A 94 20.61 22.63 4.97
CA SER A 94 20.69 22.96 3.55
C SER A 94 20.95 21.74 2.67
N ALA A 95 20.73 21.89 1.36
CA ALA A 95 21.02 20.89 0.35
C ALA A 95 21.87 21.50 -0.77
N PHE A 96 22.89 20.75 -1.21
CA PHE A 96 23.56 21.02 -2.47
C PHE A 96 22.79 20.37 -3.61
N TRP A 97 22.62 21.12 -4.69
CA TRP A 97 21.91 20.66 -5.88
C TRP A 97 22.75 20.88 -7.14
N LYS A 98 22.46 20.06 -8.15
CA LYS A 98 22.97 20.20 -9.52
C LYS A 98 21.82 20.04 -10.49
N ASN A 99 21.75 20.90 -11.50
CA ASN A 99 20.76 20.78 -12.57
C ASN A 99 21.35 20.17 -13.85
N LYS A 100 20.48 19.69 -14.75
CA LYS A 100 20.91 19.10 -16.03
C LYS A 100 21.63 20.09 -16.97
N GLN A 101 21.42 21.39 -16.79
CA GLN A 101 22.08 22.44 -17.59
C GLN A 101 23.51 22.76 -17.08
N GLY A 102 24.00 22.03 -16.08
CA GLY A 102 25.35 22.19 -15.54
C GLY A 102 25.47 23.20 -14.40
N GLY A 103 24.38 23.87 -14.01
CA GLY A 103 24.33 24.74 -12.84
C GLY A 103 24.36 23.93 -11.54
N SER A 104 24.94 24.51 -10.49
CA SER A 104 24.94 23.95 -9.15
C SER A 104 24.86 25.05 -8.10
N GLY A 105 24.46 24.69 -6.89
CA GLY A 105 24.37 25.62 -5.78
C GLY A 105 23.95 24.93 -4.50
N SER A 106 23.58 25.74 -3.51
CA SER A 106 22.97 25.27 -2.27
C SER A 106 21.67 26.01 -1.99
N ILE A 107 20.77 25.36 -1.27
CA ILE A 107 19.51 25.93 -0.79
C ILE A 107 19.40 25.67 0.72
N LYS A 108 19.11 26.72 1.50
CA LYS A 108 18.85 26.62 2.93
C LYS A 108 17.37 26.39 3.19
N PHE A 109 17.05 25.62 4.22
CA PHE A 109 15.68 25.32 4.62
C PHE A 109 15.61 25.06 6.13
N GLU A 110 14.40 25.15 6.68
CA GLU A 110 14.15 24.85 8.10
C GLU A 110 13.78 23.39 8.34
N TRP A 111 13.08 22.78 7.38
CA TRP A 111 12.53 21.42 7.43
C TRP A 111 12.84 20.68 6.13
N LEU A 112 13.13 19.39 6.24
CA LEU A 112 13.30 18.47 5.12
C LEU A 112 12.20 17.41 5.11
N VAL A 113 11.58 17.19 3.96
CA VAL A 113 10.76 15.99 3.73
C VAL A 113 11.44 15.17 2.64
N ASP A 114 11.99 14.01 3.02
CA ASP A 114 12.53 13.07 2.05
C ASP A 114 11.40 12.29 1.39
N ALA A 115 11.07 12.71 0.17
CA ALA A 115 10.13 12.08 -0.74
C ALA A 115 10.82 11.53 -2.00
N SER A 116 12.11 11.17 -1.90
CA SER A 116 12.97 10.74 -3.04
C SER A 116 12.61 9.36 -3.63
N GLY A 117 11.46 8.82 -3.23
CA GLY A 117 11.02 7.49 -3.59
C GLY A 117 12.07 6.45 -3.20
N ARG A 118 12.29 5.46 -4.07
CA ARG A 118 13.16 4.32 -3.76
C ARG A 118 14.64 4.66 -3.53
N GLN A 119 15.07 5.85 -3.96
CA GLN A 119 16.41 6.34 -3.63
C GLN A 119 16.62 6.50 -2.12
N GLY A 120 15.59 6.93 -1.39
CA GLY A 120 15.61 7.11 0.06
C GLY A 120 16.85 7.82 0.55
N LEU A 121 17.06 9.07 0.13
CA LEU A 121 18.26 9.86 0.40
C LEU A 121 18.67 9.80 1.89
N MET A 122 17.73 10.04 2.81
CA MET A 122 17.99 10.00 4.25
C MET A 122 18.29 8.58 4.73
N SER A 123 17.40 7.62 4.44
CA SER A 123 17.51 6.25 4.97
C SER A 123 18.72 5.48 4.45
N THR A 124 19.19 5.77 3.23
CA THR A 124 20.30 5.03 2.59
C THR A 124 21.65 5.72 2.77
N LYS A 125 21.73 7.04 2.58
CA LYS A 125 23.01 7.77 2.57
C LYS A 125 23.44 8.21 3.97
N TYR A 126 22.50 8.71 4.77
CA TYR A 126 22.79 9.40 6.03
C TYR A 126 22.51 8.51 7.24
N LEU A 127 21.25 8.13 7.46
CA LEU A 127 20.85 7.32 8.61
C LEU A 127 21.29 5.85 8.50
N LYS A 128 21.42 5.35 7.27
CA LYS A 128 21.78 3.95 6.95
C LYS A 128 20.92 2.95 7.71
N ASN A 129 19.63 3.26 7.83
CA ASN A 129 18.69 2.54 8.68
C ASN A 129 17.68 1.69 7.89
N ARG A 130 17.89 1.53 6.58
CA ARG A 130 17.06 0.70 5.70
C ARG A 130 17.40 -0.78 5.86
N LEU A 131 16.38 -1.59 6.14
CA LEU A 131 16.43 -3.04 6.27
C LEU A 131 15.60 -3.68 5.15
N ILE A 132 16.23 -4.55 4.35
CA ILE A 132 15.57 -5.32 3.31
C ILE A 132 14.72 -6.42 3.95
N ARG A 133 13.53 -6.68 3.41
CA ARG A 133 12.69 -7.82 3.80
C ARG A 133 13.08 -9.02 2.94
N GLU A 134 13.85 -9.94 3.50
CA GLU A 134 14.38 -11.07 2.74
C GLU A 134 13.27 -12.02 2.27
N GLY A 135 12.20 -12.21 3.07
CA GLY A 135 11.06 -13.04 2.68
C GLY A 135 10.22 -12.49 1.52
N LEU A 136 10.35 -11.20 1.22
CA LEU A 136 9.65 -10.50 0.14
C LEU A 136 10.62 -9.89 -0.87
N LYS A 137 11.82 -10.46 -1.02
CA LYS A 137 12.84 -10.01 -1.99
C LYS A 137 12.45 -10.37 -3.42
N ASN A 138 11.34 -9.83 -3.87
CA ASN A 138 10.72 -10.11 -5.14
C ASN A 138 11.33 -9.25 -6.27
N VAL A 139 11.19 -9.76 -7.49
CA VAL A 139 11.47 -9.07 -8.74
C VAL A 139 10.18 -9.07 -9.54
N ALA A 140 9.85 -7.92 -10.11
CA ALA A 140 8.76 -7.76 -11.05
C ALA A 140 9.32 -7.55 -12.46
N VAL A 141 8.88 -8.36 -13.42
CA VAL A 141 9.16 -8.18 -14.85
C VAL A 141 7.83 -7.95 -15.56
N TYR A 142 7.72 -6.85 -16.29
CA TYR A 142 6.44 -6.41 -16.84
C TYR A 142 6.59 -5.79 -18.22
N GLY A 143 5.49 -5.74 -18.95
CA GLY A 143 5.39 -5.07 -20.24
C GLY A 143 3.96 -4.62 -20.50
N TYR A 144 3.76 -4.04 -21.68
CA TYR A 144 2.49 -3.44 -22.06
C TYR A 144 1.89 -4.16 -23.26
N TRP A 145 0.57 -4.26 -23.27
CA TRP A 145 -0.21 -4.98 -24.27
C TRP A 145 -1.35 -4.11 -24.81
N LYS A 146 -1.76 -4.36 -26.05
CA LYS A 146 -3.00 -3.84 -26.65
C LYS A 146 -3.97 -4.98 -26.92
N GLY A 147 -5.24 -4.67 -27.16
CA GLY A 147 -6.25 -5.66 -27.55
C GLY A 147 -6.62 -6.68 -26.46
N VAL A 148 -6.12 -6.50 -25.23
CA VAL A 148 -6.49 -7.30 -24.06
C VAL A 148 -7.96 -7.06 -23.72
N THR A 149 -8.71 -8.15 -23.55
CA THR A 149 -10.15 -8.08 -23.29
C THR A 149 -10.43 -7.31 -22.00
N ARG A 150 -11.20 -6.22 -22.12
CA ARG A 150 -11.49 -5.31 -20.99
C ARG A 150 -12.54 -5.90 -20.04
N TYR A 151 -12.36 -5.55 -18.77
CA TYR A 151 -13.13 -5.82 -17.55
C TYR A 151 -14.67 -5.74 -17.58
N LYS A 152 -15.31 -5.36 -18.69
CA LYS A 152 -16.68 -4.81 -18.66
C LYS A 152 -17.78 -5.79 -18.19
N GLU A 153 -17.54 -7.10 -18.22
CA GLU A 153 -18.62 -8.08 -17.99
C GLU A 153 -18.31 -9.22 -17.00
N SER A 154 -17.05 -9.47 -16.60
CA SER A 154 -16.71 -10.74 -15.94
C SER A 154 -16.23 -10.68 -14.49
N ARG A 155 -15.94 -9.49 -13.90
CA ARG A 155 -15.38 -9.36 -12.53
C ARG A 155 -14.14 -10.25 -12.27
N ARG A 156 -13.40 -10.62 -13.34
CA ARG A 156 -12.27 -11.54 -13.28
C ARG A 156 -10.92 -10.91 -12.92
N GLY A 157 -10.04 -11.64 -12.24
CA GLY A 157 -8.77 -11.28 -11.55
C GLY A 157 -7.85 -10.19 -12.14
N GLU A 158 -7.55 -9.14 -11.35
CA GLU A 158 -6.42 -8.20 -11.57
C GLU A 158 -5.11 -8.86 -11.11
N VAL A 159 -5.20 -9.82 -10.19
CA VAL A 159 -4.09 -10.61 -9.63
C VAL A 159 -4.37 -12.09 -9.84
N ALA A 160 -3.37 -12.84 -10.33
CA ALA A 160 -3.47 -14.29 -10.52
C ALA A 160 -2.15 -15.01 -10.18
N PRO A 161 -2.17 -16.19 -9.52
CA PRO A 161 -0.96 -16.93 -9.20
C PRO A 161 -0.37 -17.60 -10.44
N CYS A 162 0.93 -17.87 -10.42
CA CYS A 162 1.57 -18.80 -11.35
C CYS A 162 1.15 -20.26 -11.03
N THR A 163 1.00 -21.11 -12.04
CA THR A 163 0.63 -22.53 -11.90
C THR A 163 1.66 -23.33 -11.11
N ASP A 164 2.93 -22.98 -11.22
CA ASP A 164 4.04 -23.59 -10.49
C ASP A 164 4.26 -22.99 -9.10
N ARG A 165 3.37 -22.08 -8.65
CA ARG A 165 3.46 -21.38 -7.37
C ARG A 165 4.78 -20.63 -7.18
N SER A 166 5.45 -20.23 -8.25
CA SER A 166 6.69 -19.46 -8.17
C SER A 166 6.46 -17.98 -7.87
N GLY A 167 5.23 -17.50 -8.07
CA GLY A 167 4.87 -16.10 -7.95
C GLY A 167 3.45 -15.85 -8.43
N TRP A 168 3.19 -14.62 -8.87
CA TRP A 168 1.88 -14.15 -9.31
C TRP A 168 2.01 -13.08 -10.40
N ALA A 169 0.90 -12.71 -11.02
CA ALA A 169 0.83 -11.74 -12.09
C ALA A 169 -0.23 -10.68 -11.83
N TRP A 170 0.04 -9.45 -12.27
CA TRP A 170 -0.97 -8.39 -12.34
C TRP A 170 -1.47 -8.17 -13.78
N VAL A 171 -2.69 -7.65 -13.89
CA VAL A 171 -3.31 -7.16 -15.13
C VAL A 171 -4.00 -5.83 -14.83
N ILE A 172 -3.40 -4.72 -15.26
CA ILE A 172 -3.87 -3.37 -14.95
C ILE A 172 -4.25 -2.65 -16.25
N PRO A 173 -5.55 -2.40 -16.50
CA PRO A 173 -5.98 -1.63 -17.67
C PRO A 173 -5.59 -0.15 -17.50
N LEU A 174 -5.03 0.42 -18.55
CA LEU A 174 -4.56 1.79 -18.63
C LEU A 174 -5.32 2.56 -19.72
N PRO A 175 -5.18 3.90 -19.75
CA PRO A 175 -5.68 4.73 -20.84
C PRO A 175 -5.22 4.26 -22.24
N GLN A 176 -5.91 4.74 -23.27
CA GLN A 176 -5.65 4.42 -24.70
C GLN A 176 -5.67 2.92 -25.06
N GLY A 177 -6.39 2.09 -24.29
CA GLY A 177 -6.53 0.66 -24.58
C GLY A 177 -5.26 -0.16 -24.30
N ILE A 178 -4.32 0.41 -23.56
CA ILE A 178 -3.11 -0.26 -23.10
C ILE A 178 -3.45 -1.04 -21.83
N THR A 179 -2.81 -2.20 -21.63
CA THR A 179 -2.85 -2.96 -20.38
C THR A 179 -1.42 -3.25 -19.92
N SER A 180 -1.11 -2.92 -18.67
CA SER A 180 0.14 -3.34 -18.03
C SER A 180 -0.03 -4.75 -17.48
N ILE A 181 0.89 -5.65 -17.85
CA ILE A 181 0.91 -7.03 -17.34
C ILE A 181 2.31 -7.32 -16.82
N GLY A 182 2.40 -7.67 -15.54
CA GLY A 182 3.66 -7.98 -14.87
C GLY A 182 3.62 -9.29 -14.11
N ILE A 183 4.77 -9.95 -14.03
CA ILE A 183 4.99 -11.16 -13.24
C ILE A 183 5.91 -10.81 -12.08
N VAL A 184 5.51 -11.20 -10.88
CA VAL A 184 6.23 -10.99 -9.62
C VAL A 184 6.59 -12.34 -9.02
N MET A 185 7.86 -12.51 -8.66
CA MET A 185 8.35 -13.70 -7.97
C MET A 185 9.62 -13.40 -7.18
N HIS A 186 9.99 -14.30 -6.26
CA HIS A 186 11.22 -14.16 -5.49
C HIS A 186 12.46 -14.05 -6.40
N GLN A 187 13.41 -13.18 -6.04
CA GLN A 187 14.59 -12.84 -6.85
C GLN A 187 15.41 -14.06 -7.23
N GLU A 188 15.67 -14.97 -6.28
CA GLU A 188 16.42 -16.19 -6.55
C GLU A 188 15.73 -17.08 -7.60
N THR A 189 14.41 -17.22 -7.49
CA THR A 189 13.60 -18.00 -8.42
C THR A 189 13.62 -17.37 -9.81
N SER A 190 13.42 -16.04 -9.89
CA SER A 190 13.51 -15.30 -11.15
C SER A 190 14.88 -15.45 -11.81
N ASN A 191 15.96 -15.33 -11.04
CA ASN A 191 17.32 -15.43 -11.56
C ASN A 191 17.63 -16.84 -12.11
N LYS A 192 17.24 -17.89 -11.37
CA LYS A 192 17.41 -19.29 -11.81
C LYS A 192 16.65 -19.56 -13.11
N LYS A 193 15.40 -19.10 -13.22
CA LYS A 193 14.59 -19.26 -14.42
C LYS A 193 15.11 -18.44 -15.60
N LYS A 194 15.49 -17.18 -15.37
CA LYS A 194 16.06 -16.31 -16.41
C LYS A 194 17.35 -16.88 -17.00
N ALA A 195 18.19 -17.53 -16.18
CA ALA A 195 19.42 -18.17 -16.64
C ALA A 195 19.18 -19.33 -17.63
N GLN A 196 17.96 -19.88 -17.67
CA GLN A 196 17.57 -20.93 -18.62
C GLN A 196 17.04 -20.36 -19.94
N CYS A 197 16.74 -19.06 -20.01
CA CYS A 197 16.24 -18.38 -21.20
C CYS A 197 17.38 -17.87 -22.08
N LYS A 198 17.30 -18.10 -23.40
CA LYS A 198 18.35 -17.68 -24.34
C LYS A 198 18.22 -16.23 -24.83
N GLY A 199 17.01 -15.68 -24.97
CA GLY A 199 16.78 -14.31 -25.47
C GLY A 199 16.54 -13.25 -24.40
N GLY A 200 17.13 -13.41 -23.21
CA GLY A 200 17.18 -12.35 -22.21
C GLY A 200 15.85 -12.05 -21.50
N LEU A 201 15.59 -10.77 -21.23
CA LEU A 201 14.49 -10.37 -20.34
C LEU A 201 13.10 -10.55 -20.97
N VAL A 202 12.97 -10.30 -22.28
CA VAL A 202 11.71 -10.47 -23.00
C VAL A 202 11.31 -11.94 -23.03
N ASP A 203 12.23 -12.83 -23.39
CA ASP A 203 11.99 -14.28 -23.37
C ASP A 203 11.63 -14.76 -21.96
N HIS A 204 12.37 -14.31 -20.94
CA HIS A 204 12.05 -14.65 -19.55
C HIS A 204 10.61 -14.24 -19.21
N TYR A 205 10.23 -12.99 -19.51
CA TYR A 205 8.87 -12.50 -19.30
C TYR A 205 7.82 -13.35 -20.01
N MET A 206 8.01 -13.65 -21.30
CA MET A 206 7.08 -14.44 -22.10
C MET A 206 6.95 -15.89 -21.61
N GLU A 207 8.05 -16.52 -21.19
CA GLU A 207 8.01 -17.86 -20.59
C GLU A 207 7.29 -17.86 -19.24
N GLN A 208 7.51 -16.85 -18.39
CA GLN A 208 6.81 -16.78 -17.10
C GLN A 208 5.31 -16.48 -17.26
N LEU A 209 4.93 -15.70 -18.27
CA LEU A 209 3.54 -15.40 -18.58
C LEU A 209 2.71 -16.65 -18.91
N LYS A 210 3.34 -17.70 -19.48
CA LYS A 210 2.70 -19.01 -19.74
C LYS A 210 2.26 -19.72 -18.46
N LEU A 211 2.88 -19.40 -17.33
CA LEU A 211 2.49 -19.96 -16.03
C LEU A 211 1.23 -19.30 -15.46
N CYS A 212 0.69 -18.27 -16.13
CA CYS A 212 -0.47 -17.52 -15.67
C CYS A 212 -1.66 -17.71 -16.65
N PRO A 213 -2.30 -18.89 -16.71
CA PRO A 213 -3.35 -19.19 -17.69
C PRO A 213 -4.57 -18.26 -17.58
N GLY A 214 -4.90 -17.79 -16.36
CA GLY A 214 -5.92 -16.77 -16.16
C GLY A 214 -5.58 -15.46 -16.87
N VAL A 215 -4.31 -15.05 -16.85
CA VAL A 215 -3.82 -13.86 -17.55
C VAL A 215 -3.83 -14.05 -19.06
N GLN A 216 -3.41 -15.22 -19.55
CA GLN A 216 -3.47 -15.54 -20.97
C GLN A 216 -4.89 -15.49 -21.53
N THR A 217 -5.89 -15.86 -20.73
CA THR A 217 -7.31 -15.74 -21.11
C THR A 217 -7.71 -14.29 -21.37
N PHE A 218 -7.20 -13.32 -20.58
CA PHE A 218 -7.47 -11.90 -20.82
C PHE A 218 -6.78 -11.38 -22.08
N ILE A 219 -5.52 -11.79 -22.30
CA ILE A 219 -4.77 -11.43 -23.50
C ILE A 219 -5.54 -11.91 -24.74
N GLY A 220 -5.95 -13.18 -24.74
CA GLY A 220 -6.75 -13.77 -25.81
C GLY A 220 -6.09 -13.68 -27.19
N GLU A 221 -6.86 -13.95 -28.24
CA GLU A 221 -6.36 -13.97 -29.62
C GLU A 221 -6.04 -12.59 -30.19
N LYS A 222 -6.62 -11.53 -29.62
CA LYS A 222 -6.44 -10.14 -30.07
C LYS A 222 -5.34 -9.40 -29.30
N GLY A 223 -4.76 -10.05 -28.27
CA GLY A 223 -3.75 -9.45 -27.42
C GLY A 223 -2.42 -9.29 -28.16
N GLU A 224 -1.96 -8.06 -28.28
CA GLU A 224 -0.71 -7.72 -28.96
C GLU A 224 0.29 -7.16 -27.96
N PHE A 225 1.47 -7.78 -27.87
CA PHE A 225 2.56 -7.28 -27.04
C PHE A 225 3.19 -6.05 -27.67
N ILE A 226 3.39 -4.99 -26.88
CA ILE A 226 4.11 -3.79 -27.33
C ILE A 226 5.62 -4.07 -27.24
N GLU A 227 6.26 -4.26 -28.39
CA GLU A 227 7.71 -4.49 -28.47
C GLU A 227 8.52 -3.37 -27.81
N GLY A 228 9.65 -3.72 -27.17
CA GLY A 228 10.51 -2.77 -26.45
C GLY A 228 9.94 -2.25 -25.13
N SER A 229 8.72 -2.67 -24.75
CA SER A 229 8.06 -2.19 -23.54
C SER A 229 8.44 -2.94 -22.26
N THR A 230 9.19 -4.05 -22.36
CA THR A 230 9.59 -4.84 -21.19
C THR A 230 10.48 -4.04 -20.25
N ARG A 231 10.16 -4.12 -18.96
CA ARG A 231 10.92 -3.52 -17.85
C ARG A 231 11.06 -4.53 -16.73
N SER A 232 12.04 -4.30 -15.85
CA SER A 232 12.27 -5.09 -14.65
C SER A 232 12.49 -4.15 -13.47
N THR A 233 11.99 -4.52 -12.30
CA THR A 233 12.26 -3.83 -11.04
C THR A 233 12.42 -4.85 -9.92
N SER A 234 13.40 -4.64 -9.04
CA SER A 234 13.80 -5.53 -7.93
C SER A 234 14.01 -4.71 -6.66
N ASP A 235 14.32 -5.33 -5.53
CA ASP A 235 14.84 -4.67 -4.31
C ASP A 235 13.95 -3.54 -3.78
N TYR A 236 12.63 -3.76 -3.86
CA TYR A 236 11.63 -2.81 -3.38
C TYR A 236 11.11 -3.16 -1.98
N SER A 237 11.22 -4.39 -1.49
CA SER A 237 10.69 -4.72 -0.16
C SER A 237 11.67 -4.36 0.94
N TYR A 238 11.39 -3.30 1.68
CA TYR A 238 12.23 -2.81 2.78
C TYR A 238 11.46 -1.89 3.72
N HIS A 239 12.03 -1.63 4.89
CA HIS A 239 11.58 -0.59 5.81
C HIS A 239 12.76 0.11 6.46
N ALA A 240 12.54 1.27 7.06
CA ALA A 240 13.52 1.97 7.86
C ALA A 240 13.17 1.81 9.35
N THR A 241 14.18 1.79 10.24
CA THR A 241 13.92 1.69 11.69
C THR A 241 13.41 2.99 12.32
N ALA A 242 13.46 4.10 11.56
CA ALA A 242 12.89 5.40 11.93
C ALA A 242 12.56 6.18 10.65
N TYR A 243 11.50 6.99 10.71
CA TYR A 243 10.97 7.76 9.59
C TYR A 243 11.03 9.28 9.83
N SER A 244 11.62 9.70 10.94
CA SER A 244 11.73 11.10 11.32
C SER A 244 12.96 11.37 12.19
N GLY A 245 13.23 12.66 12.39
CA GLY A 245 14.24 13.14 13.32
C GLY A 245 14.19 14.67 13.37
N ASP A 246 15.26 15.28 13.87
CA ASP A 246 15.35 16.72 14.07
C ASP A 246 15.15 17.48 12.74
N HIS A 247 14.03 18.16 12.62
CA HIS A 247 13.52 18.88 11.46
C HIS A 247 13.50 18.10 10.14
N PHE A 248 13.32 16.78 10.18
CA PHE A 248 13.05 16.00 8.97
C PHE A 248 11.99 14.92 9.13
N ARG A 249 11.33 14.57 8.01
CA ARG A 249 10.39 13.45 7.86
C ARG A 249 10.72 12.67 6.59
N ILE A 250 10.47 11.36 6.58
CA ILE A 250 10.70 10.46 5.44
C ILE A 250 9.36 9.85 5.05
N ILE A 251 8.97 9.95 3.78
CA ILE A 251 7.63 9.55 3.33
C ILE A 251 7.66 8.68 2.08
N GLY A 252 6.57 7.92 1.87
CA GLY A 252 6.43 7.02 0.72
C GLY A 252 7.57 6.01 0.61
N ASP A 253 7.97 5.68 -0.62
CA ASP A 253 9.02 4.69 -0.87
C ASP A 253 10.41 5.07 -0.31
N ALA A 254 10.64 6.33 0.09
CA ALA A 254 11.87 6.71 0.78
C ALA A 254 11.95 6.04 2.16
N ALA A 255 10.81 5.97 2.83
CA ALA A 255 10.62 5.36 4.15
C ALA A 255 10.57 3.84 4.07
N ALA A 256 9.60 3.29 3.32
CA ALA A 256 9.35 1.86 3.27
C ALA A 256 8.52 1.47 2.04
N PHE A 257 8.68 0.24 1.58
CA PHE A 257 7.85 -0.37 0.55
C PHE A 257 7.70 -1.87 0.83
N ILE A 258 6.52 -2.42 0.56
CA ILE A 258 6.15 -3.80 0.91
C ILE A 258 6.23 -4.68 -0.33
N ASP A 259 5.16 -4.69 -1.12
CA ASP A 259 4.98 -5.52 -2.29
C ASP A 259 3.83 -4.92 -3.13
N PRO A 260 3.87 -4.97 -4.47
CA PRO A 260 2.82 -4.37 -5.30
C PRO A 260 1.48 -5.13 -5.30
N LEU A 261 1.38 -6.30 -4.66
CA LEU A 261 0.19 -7.19 -4.69
C LEU A 261 -1.15 -6.47 -4.47
N PHE A 262 -1.23 -5.53 -3.52
CA PHE A 262 -2.45 -4.79 -3.20
C PHE A 262 -2.47 -3.34 -3.72
N SER A 263 -1.51 -2.96 -4.56
CA SER A 263 -1.42 -1.59 -5.14
C SER A 263 -1.42 -0.47 -4.08
N SER A 264 -0.87 -0.70 -2.89
CA SER A 264 -0.95 0.22 -1.75
C SER A 264 0.09 1.35 -1.76
N GLY A 265 1.17 1.26 -2.56
CA GLY A 265 2.31 2.19 -2.49
C GLY A 265 1.95 3.68 -2.61
N VAL A 266 1.11 4.06 -3.58
CA VAL A 266 0.67 5.46 -3.74
C VAL A 266 -0.21 5.91 -2.57
N HIS A 267 -1.06 5.03 -2.03
CA HIS A 267 -1.84 5.33 -0.85
C HIS A 267 -0.93 5.62 0.35
N ILE A 268 0.05 4.75 0.60
CA ILE A 268 1.03 4.91 1.68
C ILE A 268 1.83 6.21 1.50
N ALA A 269 2.21 6.58 0.27
CA ALA A 269 2.88 7.85 0.00
C ALA A 269 2.02 9.06 0.37
N LEU A 270 0.72 9.04 0.05
CA LEU A 270 -0.22 10.10 0.43
C LEU A 270 -0.48 10.15 1.95
N THR A 271 -0.60 9.00 2.60
CA THR A 271 -0.66 8.86 4.06
C THR A 271 0.58 9.47 4.71
N GLY A 272 1.77 9.17 4.17
CA GLY A 272 3.03 9.74 4.61
C GLY A 272 3.10 11.25 4.43
N ALA A 273 2.67 11.76 3.28
CA ALA A 273 2.62 13.19 3.01
C ALA A 273 1.71 13.94 4.00
N LEU A 274 0.50 13.41 4.27
CA LEU A 274 -0.41 14.01 5.26
C LEU A 274 0.19 13.97 6.68
N SER A 275 0.78 12.83 7.05
CA SER A 275 1.46 12.65 8.35
C SER A 275 2.63 13.63 8.54
N ALA A 276 3.47 13.82 7.52
CA ALA A 276 4.54 14.80 7.56
C ALA A 276 4.00 16.23 7.65
N ALA A 277 2.97 16.57 6.86
CA ALA A 277 2.37 17.90 6.87
C ALA A 277 1.76 18.26 8.24
N CYS A 278 0.95 17.37 8.83
CA CYS A 278 0.29 17.64 10.11
C CYS A 278 1.29 17.70 11.28
N THR A 279 2.32 16.84 11.29
CA THR A 279 3.34 16.82 12.34
C THR A 279 4.21 18.09 12.30
N ILE A 280 4.67 18.50 11.11
CA ILE A 280 5.45 19.73 10.93
C ILE A 280 4.64 20.96 11.33
N LEU A 281 3.38 21.06 10.85
CA LEU A 281 2.51 22.18 11.20
C LEU A 281 2.15 22.19 12.69
N GLY A 282 1.95 21.02 13.30
CA GLY A 282 1.68 20.88 14.73
C GLY A 282 2.82 21.44 15.58
N VAL A 283 4.07 21.12 15.23
CA VAL A 283 5.26 21.69 15.88
C VAL A 283 5.33 23.20 15.68
N ARG A 284 5.16 23.70 14.44
CA ARG A 284 5.22 25.14 14.15
C ARG A 284 4.14 25.95 14.87
N LYS A 285 2.99 25.34 15.14
CA LYS A 285 1.87 25.95 15.89
C LYS A 285 1.99 25.77 17.41
N GLY A 286 3.01 25.06 17.90
CA GLY A 286 3.16 24.75 19.33
C GLY A 286 2.09 23.81 19.89
N GLN A 287 1.42 23.04 19.03
CA GLN A 287 0.38 22.08 19.45
C GLN A 287 0.99 20.80 20.04
N VAL A 288 2.19 20.45 19.57
CA VAL A 288 2.98 19.30 20.00
C VAL A 288 4.45 19.68 20.02
N THR A 289 5.23 19.03 20.88
CA THR A 289 6.69 19.12 20.78
C THR A 289 7.19 18.36 19.56
N GLU A 290 8.42 18.65 19.14
CA GLU A 290 8.99 17.95 18.01
C GLU A 290 9.18 16.45 18.28
N VAL A 291 9.59 16.07 19.49
CA VAL A 291 9.78 14.67 19.89
C VAL A 291 8.45 13.90 19.82
N GLU A 292 7.35 14.51 20.31
CA GLU A 292 6.02 13.90 20.18
C GLU A 292 5.60 13.76 18.72
N ALA A 293 5.89 14.77 17.89
CA ALA A 293 5.57 14.76 16.47
C ALA A 293 6.40 13.72 15.69
N GLN A 294 7.66 13.49 16.06
CA GLN A 294 8.51 12.42 15.53
C GLN A 294 7.93 11.04 15.88
N ALA A 295 7.66 10.81 17.17
CA ALA A 295 7.09 9.55 17.64
C ALA A 295 5.73 9.25 17.00
N TRP A 296 4.89 10.29 16.82
CA TRP A 296 3.61 10.16 16.11
C TRP A 296 3.78 9.81 14.64
N HIS A 297 4.68 10.51 13.93
CA HIS A 297 4.97 10.23 12.52
C HIS A 297 5.45 8.79 12.35
N ASP A 298 6.46 8.39 13.12
CA ASP A 298 7.07 7.07 13.04
C ASP A 298 6.04 5.96 13.31
N ALA A 299 5.22 6.13 14.35
CA ALA A 299 4.15 5.19 14.68
C ALA A 299 3.10 5.11 13.56
N LYS A 300 2.61 6.25 13.03
CA LYS A 300 1.58 6.22 11.98
C LYS A 300 2.07 5.55 10.69
N ILE A 301 3.32 5.81 10.28
CA ILE A 301 3.91 5.14 9.10
C ILE A 301 4.13 3.65 9.39
N GLY A 302 4.68 3.31 10.56
CA GLY A 302 4.90 1.93 10.98
C GLY A 302 3.61 1.10 11.03
N ILE A 303 2.56 1.61 11.68
CA ILE A 303 1.25 0.95 11.80
C ILE A 303 0.65 0.69 10.41
N CYS A 304 0.63 1.70 9.53
CA CYS A 304 0.09 1.58 8.18
C CYS A 304 0.87 0.52 7.37
N GLN A 305 2.20 0.54 7.45
CA GLN A 305 3.05 -0.46 6.79
C GLN A 305 2.81 -1.87 7.31
N THR A 306 2.73 -2.04 8.62
CA THR A 306 2.52 -3.36 9.26
C THR A 306 1.17 -3.94 8.88
N ARG A 307 0.09 -3.16 8.91
CA ARG A 307 -1.26 -3.63 8.49
C ARG A 307 -1.26 -4.13 7.04
N PHE A 308 -0.77 -3.33 6.09
CA PHE A 308 -0.65 -3.77 4.69
C PHE A 308 0.28 -4.98 4.51
N LEU A 309 1.37 -5.06 5.29
CA LEU A 309 2.25 -6.22 5.28
C LEU A 309 1.48 -7.48 5.68
N MET A 310 0.68 -7.45 6.75
CA MET A 310 -0.13 -8.59 7.17
C MET A 310 -1.09 -9.08 6.07
N VAL A 311 -1.69 -8.16 5.33
CA VAL A 311 -2.56 -8.48 4.18
C VAL A 311 -1.75 -9.17 3.06
N VAL A 312 -0.57 -8.64 2.72
CA VAL A 312 0.37 -9.26 1.76
C VAL A 312 0.76 -10.67 2.20
N LEU A 313 1.20 -10.85 3.44
CA LEU A 313 1.64 -12.15 3.96
C LEU A 313 0.50 -13.18 3.96
N SER A 314 -0.72 -12.75 4.28
CA SER A 314 -1.91 -13.60 4.25
C SER A 314 -2.26 -14.07 2.84
N ALA A 315 -2.01 -13.25 1.83
CA ALA A 315 -2.19 -13.64 0.44
C ALA A 315 -1.07 -14.57 -0.06
N TYR A 316 0.19 -14.29 0.29
CA TYR A 316 1.32 -15.19 -0.01
C TYR A 316 1.14 -16.57 0.64
N ARG A 317 0.63 -16.64 1.88
CA ARG A 317 0.28 -17.90 2.55
C ARG A 317 -0.73 -18.74 1.78
N GLN A 318 -1.66 -18.10 1.07
CA GLN A 318 -2.65 -18.80 0.25
C GLN A 318 -2.07 -19.24 -1.10
N MET A 319 -1.24 -18.40 -1.73
CA MET A 319 -0.60 -18.72 -3.01
C MET A 319 0.46 -19.84 -2.85
N HIS A 320 1.19 -19.83 -1.74
CA HIS A 320 2.27 -20.75 -1.42
C HIS A 320 1.90 -21.55 -0.18
N HIS A 321 1.33 -22.75 -0.37
CA HIS A 321 0.92 -23.65 0.73
C HIS A 321 2.07 -23.99 1.73
N GLU A 322 3.33 -23.77 1.35
CA GLU A 322 4.52 -23.94 2.19
C GLU A 322 5.45 -22.74 1.95
N GLY A 323 5.61 -21.84 2.92
CA GLY A 323 6.51 -20.68 2.76
C GLY A 323 6.45 -19.58 3.82
N VAL A 324 5.42 -19.56 4.67
CA VAL A 324 5.19 -18.45 5.63
C VAL A 324 6.25 -18.36 6.74
N ARG A 325 6.93 -19.46 7.06
CA ARG A 325 7.94 -19.49 8.13
C ARG A 325 9.12 -18.54 7.90
N ALA A 326 9.42 -18.16 6.66
CA ALA A 326 10.54 -17.29 6.34
C ALA A 326 10.23 -15.78 6.46
N VAL A 327 8.97 -15.38 6.76
CA VAL A 327 8.57 -13.95 6.71
C VAL A 327 8.30 -13.34 8.08
N VAL A 328 8.13 -14.18 9.11
CA VAL A 328 7.93 -13.74 10.52
C VAL A 328 9.12 -12.92 11.03
N THR A 329 10.34 -13.22 10.57
CA THR A 329 11.56 -12.53 10.98
C THR A 329 11.71 -11.11 10.43
N ASP A 330 10.90 -10.72 9.44
CA ASP A 330 11.02 -9.42 8.78
C ASP A 330 10.14 -8.33 9.43
N ILE A 331 9.42 -8.66 10.51
CA ILE A 331 8.52 -7.74 11.22
C ILE A 331 9.28 -7.03 12.35
N ASP A 332 9.10 -5.71 12.47
CA ASP A 332 9.65 -4.93 13.57
C ASP A 332 8.76 -5.04 14.81
N ASP A 333 9.34 -5.52 15.91
CA ASP A 333 8.60 -5.86 17.13
C ASP A 333 7.82 -4.69 17.72
N LYS A 334 8.40 -3.49 17.71
CA LYS A 334 7.81 -2.30 18.35
C LYS A 334 6.61 -1.78 17.57
N THR A 335 6.76 -1.61 16.26
CA THR A 335 5.67 -1.18 15.38
C THR A 335 4.61 -2.25 15.25
N PHE A 336 4.98 -3.53 15.34
CA PHE A 336 4.01 -4.61 15.41
C PHE A 336 3.18 -4.55 16.67
N GLU A 337 3.78 -4.37 17.85
CA GLU A 337 3.02 -4.27 19.10
C GLU A 337 2.02 -3.09 19.04
N GLN A 338 2.44 -1.95 18.50
CA GLN A 338 1.55 -0.81 18.28
C GLN A 338 0.44 -1.13 17.29
N ALA A 339 0.73 -1.82 16.18
CA ALA A 339 -0.28 -2.27 15.25
C ALA A 339 -1.23 -3.29 15.90
N PHE A 340 -0.70 -4.17 16.75
CA PHE A 340 -1.41 -5.25 17.45
C PHE A 340 -2.48 -4.72 18.39
N GLU A 341 -2.26 -3.58 19.06
CA GLU A 341 -3.29 -2.93 19.87
C GLU A 341 -4.60 -2.71 19.11
N PHE A 342 -4.52 -2.46 17.80
CA PHE A 342 -5.70 -2.28 16.96
C PHE A 342 -6.37 -3.61 16.57
N PHE A 343 -5.65 -4.73 16.63
CA PHE A 343 -6.21 -6.07 16.45
C PHE A 343 -6.73 -6.68 17.77
N ARG A 344 -6.24 -6.21 18.92
CA ARG A 344 -6.57 -6.73 20.26
C ARG A 344 -8.08 -6.88 20.54
N PRO A 345 -8.99 -5.97 20.12
CA PRO A 345 -10.43 -6.12 20.37
C PRO A 345 -11.06 -7.38 19.74
N VAL A 346 -10.42 -8.00 18.74
CA VAL A 346 -10.89 -9.26 18.12
C VAL A 346 -10.73 -10.46 19.07
N TYR A 347 -9.82 -10.36 20.03
CA TYR A 347 -9.34 -11.49 20.85
C TYR A 347 -9.90 -11.53 22.28
N ILE A 348 -10.76 -10.58 22.66
CA ILE A 348 -11.31 -10.49 24.02
C ILE A 348 -12.24 -11.69 24.26
N GLY A 349 -11.63 -12.76 24.76
CA GLY A 349 -12.15 -14.11 24.92
C GLY A 349 -11.05 -15.07 25.39
N GLU A 350 -9.78 -14.81 25.05
CA GLU A 350 -8.63 -15.43 25.72
C GLU A 350 -8.06 -14.45 26.77
N THR A 351 -8.08 -14.88 28.04
CA THR A 351 -7.57 -14.18 29.22
C THR A 351 -6.04 -14.14 29.29
N ASP A 352 -5.35 -13.78 28.20
CA ASP A 352 -3.91 -13.52 28.24
C ASP A 352 -3.66 -12.01 28.12
N THR A 353 -3.66 -11.36 29.28
CA THR A 353 -3.35 -9.93 29.45
C THR A 353 -1.85 -9.60 29.28
N GLU A 354 -1.03 -10.57 28.88
CA GLU A 354 0.42 -10.43 28.70
C GLU A 354 0.86 -10.78 27.26
N ALA A 355 0.22 -10.18 26.26
CA ALA A 355 0.66 -10.34 24.87
C ALA A 355 1.95 -9.54 24.63
N LYS A 356 3.12 -10.15 24.87
CA LYS A 356 4.33 -9.80 24.12
C LYS A 356 4.23 -10.40 22.72
N LEU A 357 4.98 -9.83 21.77
CA LEU A 357 5.26 -10.44 20.47
C LEU A 357 5.52 -11.95 20.63
N SER A 358 4.58 -12.77 20.18
CA SER A 358 4.74 -14.23 20.11
C SER A 358 4.44 -14.70 18.70
N GLU A 359 5.13 -15.76 18.26
CA GLU A 359 4.89 -16.40 16.96
C GLU A 359 3.41 -16.79 16.83
N ARG A 360 2.78 -17.25 17.91
CA ARG A 360 1.35 -17.59 17.98
C ARG A 360 0.45 -16.38 17.73
N THR A 361 0.75 -15.23 18.32
CA THR A 361 -0.02 -13.99 18.10
C THR A 361 -0.01 -13.62 16.62
N MET A 362 1.16 -13.67 16.00
CA MET A 362 1.32 -13.35 14.59
C MET A 362 0.60 -14.33 13.67
N GLU A 363 0.73 -15.64 13.91
CA GLU A 363 0.00 -16.65 13.14
C GLU A 363 -1.51 -16.43 13.18
N THR A 364 -2.04 -16.06 14.34
CA THR A 364 -3.48 -15.83 14.51
C THR A 364 -3.94 -14.57 13.80
N LEU A 365 -3.13 -13.50 13.77
CA LEU A 365 -3.42 -12.31 12.97
C LEU A 365 -3.38 -12.57 11.47
N ILE A 366 -2.42 -13.37 11.00
CA ILE A 366 -2.38 -13.81 9.60
C ILE A 366 -3.66 -14.58 9.28
N GLU A 367 -4.10 -15.47 10.16
CA GLU A 367 -5.32 -16.25 9.96
C GLU A 367 -6.58 -15.38 9.99
N PHE A 368 -6.65 -14.40 10.89
CA PHE A 368 -7.73 -13.42 10.91
C PHE A 368 -7.78 -12.62 9.61
N THR A 369 -6.62 -12.07 9.19
CA THR A 369 -6.48 -11.27 7.96
C THR A 369 -6.77 -12.10 6.71
N ARG A 370 -6.54 -13.43 6.75
CA ARG A 370 -6.94 -14.37 5.69
C ARG A 370 -8.45 -14.30 5.41
N SER A 371 -9.27 -13.91 6.38
CA SER A 371 -10.72 -13.76 6.21
C SER A 371 -11.10 -12.71 5.15
N LEU A 372 -10.22 -11.76 4.82
CA LEU A 372 -10.39 -10.84 3.69
C LEU A 372 -10.58 -11.56 2.35
N PHE A 373 -10.04 -12.78 2.24
CA PHE A 373 -9.97 -13.54 1.00
C PHE A 373 -10.96 -14.70 0.95
N ILE A 374 -11.88 -14.83 1.91
CA ILE A 374 -12.95 -15.84 1.86
C ILE A 374 -13.74 -15.65 0.56
N PRO A 375 -13.79 -16.66 -0.33
CA PRO A 375 -14.51 -16.52 -1.59
C PRO A 375 -16.00 -16.34 -1.35
N THR A 376 -16.56 -15.29 -1.95
CA THR A 376 -17.98 -14.94 -1.93
C THR A 376 -18.40 -14.56 -3.35
N THR A 377 -19.59 -14.96 -3.79
CA THR A 377 -20.16 -14.48 -5.05
C THR A 377 -20.84 -13.13 -4.84
N HIS A 378 -21.13 -12.42 -5.93
CA HIS A 378 -21.84 -11.15 -5.82
C HIS A 378 -23.26 -11.33 -5.30
N GLU A 379 -23.94 -12.39 -5.73
CA GLU A 379 -25.29 -12.71 -5.28
C GLU A 379 -25.31 -12.98 -3.78
N GLN A 380 -24.29 -13.67 -3.25
CA GLN A 380 -24.11 -13.89 -1.83
C GLN A 380 -23.90 -12.57 -1.07
N GLU A 381 -23.01 -11.71 -1.58
CA GLU A 381 -22.77 -10.40 -0.98
C GLU A 381 -24.05 -9.55 -0.98
N GLN A 382 -24.73 -9.41 -2.13
CA GLN A 382 -25.97 -8.65 -2.24
C GLN A 382 -27.06 -9.16 -1.31
N TYR A 383 -27.29 -10.48 -1.28
CA TYR A 383 -28.25 -11.08 -0.37
C TYR A 383 -27.96 -10.70 1.09
N VAL A 384 -26.70 -10.75 1.52
CA VAL A 384 -26.30 -10.38 2.88
C VAL A 384 -26.49 -8.88 3.13
N PHE A 385 -26.16 -8.03 2.16
CA PHE A 385 -26.39 -6.58 2.26
C PHE A 385 -27.87 -6.21 2.38
N GLU A 386 -28.76 -7.01 1.80
CA GLU A 386 -30.22 -6.80 1.86
C GLU A 386 -30.88 -7.40 3.12
N THR A 387 -30.28 -8.43 3.71
CA THR A 387 -30.90 -9.21 4.79
C THR A 387 -30.31 -8.96 6.17
N VAL A 388 -29.08 -8.47 6.28
CA VAL A 388 -28.41 -8.20 7.55
C VAL A 388 -28.51 -6.71 7.92
N SER A 389 -28.59 -6.42 9.22
CA SER A 389 -28.68 -5.04 9.73
C SER A 389 -27.52 -4.17 9.21
N PRO A 390 -27.79 -2.94 8.72
CA PRO A 390 -26.76 -2.02 8.22
C PRO A 390 -25.64 -1.71 9.20
N GLU A 391 -25.92 -1.73 10.51
CA GLU A 391 -24.96 -1.51 11.58
C GLU A 391 -23.85 -2.56 11.59
N LEU A 392 -24.19 -3.83 11.36
CA LEU A 392 -23.23 -4.94 11.28
C LEU A 392 -22.38 -4.87 10.01
N LEU A 393 -23.00 -4.39 8.92
CA LEU A 393 -22.38 -4.25 7.60
C LEU A 393 -21.49 -3.01 7.49
N SER A 394 -21.65 -2.04 8.38
CA SER A 394 -20.85 -0.83 8.39
C SER A 394 -19.39 -1.11 8.72
N VAL A 395 -18.49 -0.87 7.78
CA VAL A 395 -17.03 -0.92 8.00
C VAL A 395 -16.57 0.15 9.02
N SER A 396 -17.37 1.18 9.25
CA SER A 396 -17.12 2.18 10.31
C SER A 396 -17.70 1.77 11.67
N GLY A 397 -18.52 0.71 11.73
CA GLY A 397 -19.07 0.16 12.98
C GLY A 397 -18.04 -0.62 13.81
N PRO A 398 -18.33 -0.98 15.07
CA PRO A 398 -17.37 -1.68 15.93
C PRO A 398 -16.95 -3.04 15.35
N LEU A 399 -15.76 -3.50 15.75
CA LEU A 399 -15.34 -4.89 15.53
C LEU A 399 -16.29 -5.81 16.28
N ILE A 400 -16.70 -6.90 15.63
CA ILE A 400 -17.61 -7.89 16.20
C ILE A 400 -16.75 -9.05 16.71
N GLY A 401 -16.89 -9.41 17.98
CA GLY A 401 -16.17 -10.53 18.56
C GLY A 401 -16.63 -11.87 17.95
N SER A 402 -15.76 -12.88 17.97
CA SER A 402 -16.06 -14.20 17.36
C SER A 402 -17.35 -14.82 17.90
N GLU A 403 -17.60 -14.78 19.21
CA GLU A 403 -18.84 -15.31 19.80
C GLU A 403 -20.09 -14.53 19.42
N GLU A 404 -19.98 -13.20 19.33
CA GLU A 404 -21.09 -12.34 18.92
C GLU A 404 -21.42 -12.56 17.43
N LEU A 405 -20.38 -12.75 16.61
CA LEU A 405 -20.54 -13.12 15.21
C LEU A 405 -21.30 -14.44 15.08
N GLU A 406 -20.98 -15.45 15.89
CA GLU A 406 -21.73 -16.73 15.91
C GLU A 406 -23.18 -16.56 16.41
N LYS A 407 -23.45 -15.65 17.37
CA LYS A 407 -24.83 -15.38 17.87
C LYS A 407 -25.70 -14.62 16.88
N VAL A 408 -25.11 -13.74 16.08
CA VAL A 408 -25.80 -12.99 15.02
C VAL A 408 -26.15 -13.90 13.83
N LEU A 409 -25.46 -15.03 13.70
CA LEU A 409 -25.56 -15.98 12.60
C LEU A 409 -26.26 -17.26 13.08
N ASP A 410 -27.59 -17.24 13.22
CA ASP A 410 -28.32 -18.50 13.38
C ASP A 410 -28.00 -19.43 12.19
N THR A 411 -27.83 -20.72 12.50
CA THR A 411 -27.05 -21.75 11.79
C THR A 411 -27.35 -22.04 10.30
N ASP A 412 -28.28 -21.34 9.66
CA ASP A 412 -28.74 -21.62 8.28
C ASP A 412 -28.16 -20.69 7.18
N HIS A 413 -27.28 -19.74 7.51
CA HIS A 413 -26.73 -18.81 6.52
C HIS A 413 -25.19 -18.80 6.45
N GLY A 414 -24.60 -19.87 5.88
CA GLY A 414 -23.16 -19.98 5.64
C GLY A 414 -22.57 -18.80 4.84
N ASP A 415 -23.36 -18.21 3.94
CA ASP A 415 -22.97 -17.08 3.11
C ASP A 415 -22.88 -15.76 3.90
N ALA A 416 -23.82 -15.53 4.83
CA ALA A 416 -23.77 -14.38 5.75
C ALA A 416 -22.54 -14.41 6.64
N LYS A 417 -22.16 -15.61 7.10
CA LYS A 417 -20.95 -15.82 7.89
C LYS A 417 -19.68 -15.43 7.14
N ALA A 418 -19.58 -15.84 5.88
CA ALA A 418 -18.44 -15.51 5.02
C ALA A 418 -18.30 -14.00 4.80
N VAL A 419 -19.40 -13.34 4.44
CA VAL A 419 -19.44 -11.89 4.19
C VAL A 419 -19.14 -11.09 5.46
N LEU A 420 -19.75 -11.43 6.60
CA LEU A 420 -19.49 -10.71 7.85
C LEU A 420 -18.06 -10.93 8.36
N LYS A 421 -17.46 -12.12 8.19
CA LYS A 421 -16.03 -12.35 8.50
C LYS A 421 -15.12 -11.46 7.64
N LYS A 422 -15.41 -11.34 6.34
CA LYS A 422 -14.69 -10.45 5.41
C LYS A 422 -14.82 -8.99 5.83
N LEU A 423 -16.02 -8.52 6.15
CA LEU A 423 -16.26 -7.16 6.64
C LEU A 423 -15.57 -6.90 7.98
N ASN A 424 -15.60 -7.85 8.90
CA ASN A 424 -14.92 -7.72 10.19
C ASN A 424 -13.40 -7.61 10.02
N ALA A 425 -12.82 -8.35 9.07
CA ALA A 425 -11.42 -8.19 8.72
C ALA A 425 -11.12 -6.82 8.06
N LEU A 426 -12.00 -6.31 7.20
CA LEU A 426 -11.89 -4.98 6.61
C LEU A 426 -11.99 -3.84 7.63
N LYS A 427 -12.73 -4.02 8.73
CA LYS A 427 -12.83 -3.04 9.82
C LYS A 427 -11.48 -2.72 10.46
N ILE A 428 -10.50 -3.64 10.41
CA ILE A 428 -9.15 -3.37 10.93
C ILE A 428 -8.37 -2.44 10.01
N GLU A 429 -8.46 -2.68 8.70
CA GLU A 429 -7.79 -1.89 7.67
C GLU A 429 -8.44 -0.51 7.47
N ARG A 430 -9.66 -0.29 7.98
CA ARG A 430 -10.44 0.95 7.74
C ARG A 430 -9.68 2.22 8.06
N ALA A 431 -8.83 2.17 9.09
CA ALA A 431 -8.03 3.29 9.57
C ALA A 431 -6.92 3.71 8.60
N ASP A 432 -6.67 2.94 7.55
CA ASP A 432 -5.71 3.24 6.49
C ASP A 432 -6.37 3.21 5.10
N THR A 433 -7.66 3.54 5.01
CA THR A 433 -8.37 3.64 3.70
C THR A 433 -8.71 5.07 3.27
N SER A 434 -8.67 6.04 4.19
CA SER A 434 -9.02 7.45 3.97
C SER A 434 -8.22 8.36 4.93
N PRO A 435 -7.90 9.61 4.55
CA PRO A 435 -7.38 10.61 5.50
C PRO A 435 -8.34 10.88 6.66
N ASP A 436 -9.65 10.62 6.52
CA ASP A 436 -10.64 10.86 7.58
C ASP A 436 -10.31 10.09 8.86
N SER A 437 -9.65 8.92 8.74
CA SER A 437 -9.25 8.13 9.90
C SER A 437 -8.30 8.86 10.82
N PHE A 438 -7.49 9.79 10.28
CA PHE A 438 -6.55 10.56 11.09
C PHE A 438 -7.26 11.43 12.13
N THR A 439 -8.57 11.69 11.97
CA THR A 439 -9.36 12.53 12.89
C THR A 439 -9.90 11.80 14.11
N TRP A 440 -9.91 10.46 14.10
CA TRP A 440 -10.46 9.64 15.19
C TRP A 440 -9.57 8.45 15.59
N ASP A 441 -8.65 8.02 14.74
CA ASP A 441 -7.67 6.95 15.02
C ASP A 441 -6.48 7.55 15.77
N ALA A 442 -6.63 7.70 17.08
CA ALA A 442 -5.60 8.30 17.93
C ALA A 442 -4.32 7.47 17.92
N VAL A 443 -3.20 8.10 17.56
CA VAL A 443 -1.86 7.51 17.65
C VAL A 443 -1.09 8.29 18.70
N ASN A 444 -0.49 7.60 19.68
CA ASN A 444 0.23 8.21 20.79
C ASN A 444 -0.56 9.34 21.51
N GLY A 445 -1.89 9.22 21.60
CA GLY A 445 -2.77 10.19 22.26
C GLY A 445 -3.13 11.43 21.43
N TYR A 446 -2.79 11.45 20.14
CA TYR A 446 -3.07 12.58 19.24
C TYR A 446 -3.84 12.13 17.99
N VAL A 447 -4.74 13.01 17.53
CA VAL A 447 -5.43 12.95 16.24
C VAL A 447 -5.07 14.17 15.39
N VAL A 448 -5.36 14.12 14.10
CA VAL A 448 -5.18 15.24 13.17
C VAL A 448 -6.42 16.11 13.13
N GLN A 449 -6.21 17.41 13.27
CA GLN A 449 -7.22 18.40 12.90
C GLN A 449 -7.24 18.54 11.37
N LEU A 450 -8.03 17.74 10.67
CA LEU A 450 -8.09 17.69 9.20
C LEU A 450 -8.98 18.80 8.62
N GLU A 451 -8.59 20.05 8.82
CA GLU A 451 -9.32 21.22 8.29
C GLU A 451 -8.34 22.17 7.57
N ARG A 452 -8.76 22.70 6.41
CA ARG A 452 -7.96 23.64 5.62
C ARG A 452 -7.57 24.85 6.48
N GLY A 453 -6.29 25.23 6.44
CA GLY A 453 -5.74 26.30 7.28
C GLY A 453 -5.51 25.93 8.75
N LYS A 454 -6.18 24.89 9.27
CA LYS A 454 -6.01 24.44 10.66
C LYS A 454 -5.25 23.13 10.80
N LEU A 455 -4.85 22.49 9.69
CA LEU A 455 -4.06 21.25 9.68
C LEU A 455 -2.94 21.22 10.73
N GLY A 456 -2.92 20.18 11.56
CA GLY A 456 -2.02 20.03 12.71
C GLY A 456 -2.38 18.81 13.55
N LEU A 457 -1.75 18.67 14.72
CA LEU A 457 -2.02 17.59 15.68
C LEU A 457 -2.70 18.16 16.92
N VAL A 458 -3.69 17.46 17.44
CA VAL A 458 -4.42 17.81 18.68
C VAL A 458 -4.59 16.57 19.55
N LYS A 459 -4.70 16.75 20.86
CA LYS A 459 -4.98 15.62 21.76
C LYS A 459 -6.34 15.02 21.44
N ALA A 460 -6.39 13.69 21.44
CA ALA A 460 -7.58 12.89 21.14
C ALA A 460 -8.68 13.04 22.20
#